data_AF-A0AAD1HJ57-F1
#
_entry.id   AF-A0AAD1HJ57-F1
#
_cell.length_a   1.000
_cell.length_b   1.000
_cell.length_c   1.000
_cell.angle_alpha   90.00
_cell.angle_beta   90.00
_cell.angle_gamma   90.00
#
_symmetry.space_group_name_H-M   'P 1'
#
loop_
_entity.id
_entity.type
_entity.pdbx_description
1 polymer ?
#
loop_
_entity_poly.entity_id
_entity_poly.type
_entity_poly.pdbx_seq_one_letter_code
_entity_poly.pdbx_strand_id
1 'polypeptide(L)'
;MPDAGDLFPLNSASFAAAYVSGVAALVRSRFPELTAAEVVDRLTAGAQGSARAPSNLTGAGLVDPVASLTWDVSAASDAGGDPEPKPIAAPPQPTPPDHTPRTIAFIGTGVLALIAAITAAVATHRRKTEAS
;
A
#
# COMPACT_ATOMS: atom_id res chain seq x y z
N MET A 1 -4.31 -23.80 -33.33
CA MET A 1 -3.79 -23.04 -32.17
C MET A 1 -4.88 -23.13 -31.11
N PRO A 2 -4.66 -23.71 -29.92
CA PRO A 2 -5.68 -23.66 -28.88
C PRO A 2 -5.78 -22.22 -28.37
N ASP A 3 -7.00 -21.72 -28.26
CA ASP A 3 -7.32 -20.43 -27.68
C ASP A 3 -6.84 -20.45 -26.22
N ALA A 4 -5.83 -19.64 -25.92
CA ALA A 4 -5.45 -19.37 -24.54
C ALA A 4 -6.68 -18.73 -23.88
N GLY A 5 -7.41 -19.52 -23.09
CA GLY A 5 -8.64 -19.10 -22.44
C GLY A 5 -8.39 -17.79 -21.69
N ASP A 6 -9.17 -16.78 -22.07
CA ASP A 6 -9.04 -15.43 -21.53
C ASP A 6 -9.28 -15.48 -20.02
N LEU A 7 -8.25 -15.15 -19.23
CA LEU A 7 -8.31 -15.21 -17.78
C LEU A 7 -8.92 -13.91 -17.25
N PHE A 8 -10.20 -13.96 -16.88
CA PHE A 8 -10.86 -12.82 -16.26
C PHE A 8 -10.54 -12.75 -14.75
N PRO A 9 -10.19 -11.55 -14.22
CA PRO A 9 -9.89 -11.39 -12.82
C PRO A 9 -11.15 -11.57 -11.96
N LEU A 10 -11.02 -12.34 -10.87
CA LEU A 10 -12.08 -12.54 -9.89
C LEU A 10 -12.05 -11.40 -8.87
N ASN A 11 -12.94 -10.42 -9.01
CA ASN A 11 -12.98 -9.21 -8.18
C ASN A 11 -14.34 -9.05 -7.47
N SER A 12 -14.60 -9.82 -6.41
CA SER A 12 -15.82 -9.69 -5.61
C SER A 12 -15.55 -9.67 -4.10
N ALA A 13 -16.45 -9.01 -3.35
CA ALA A 13 -16.41 -8.97 -1.90
C ALA A 13 -16.57 -10.37 -1.25
N SER A 14 -17.13 -11.34 -1.98
CA SER A 14 -17.25 -12.73 -1.53
C SER A 14 -15.88 -13.38 -1.32
N PHE A 15 -14.88 -13.06 -2.16
CA PHE A 15 -13.50 -13.55 -1.96
C PHE A 15 -12.86 -12.93 -0.72
N ALA A 16 -13.09 -11.63 -0.48
CA ALA A 16 -12.63 -10.98 0.73
C ALA A 16 -13.27 -11.60 1.99
N ALA A 17 -14.58 -11.87 1.95
CA ALA A 17 -15.29 -12.55 3.03
C ALA A 17 -14.74 -13.97 3.30
N ALA A 18 -14.45 -14.73 2.24
CA ALA A 18 -13.82 -16.04 2.36
C ALA A 18 -12.43 -15.95 3.01
N TYR A 19 -11.64 -14.95 2.65
CA TYR A 19 -10.31 -14.71 3.24
C TYR A 19 -10.42 -14.39 4.73
N VAL A 20 -11.27 -13.43 5.12
CA VAL A 20 -11.50 -13.07 6.52
C VAL A 20 -12.00 -14.27 7.34
N SER A 21 -12.87 -15.10 6.75
CA SER A 21 -13.35 -16.34 7.38
C SER A 21 -12.21 -17.34 7.64
N GLY A 22 -11.27 -17.47 6.72
CA GLY A 22 -10.07 -18.29 6.91
C GLY A 22 -9.17 -17.78 8.03
N VAL A 23 -8.97 -16.46 8.10
CA VAL A 23 -8.19 -15.83 9.19
C VAL A 23 -8.90 -16.02 10.54
N ALA A 24 -10.22 -15.86 10.59
CA ALA A 24 -11.01 -16.10 11.80
C ALA A 24 -10.88 -17.55 12.30
N ALA A 25 -10.88 -18.53 11.39
CA ALA A 25 -10.65 -19.94 11.73
C ALA A 25 -9.24 -20.15 12.31
N LEU A 26 -8.22 -19.49 11.76
CA LEU A 26 -6.85 -19.57 12.26
C LEU A 26 -6.73 -18.96 13.67
N VAL A 27 -7.34 -17.80 13.91
CA VAL A 27 -7.40 -17.18 15.24
C VAL A 27 -8.09 -18.11 16.23
N ARG A 28 -9.23 -18.71 15.86
CA ARG A 28 -9.95 -19.65 16.73
C ARG A 28 -9.17 -20.94 17.01
N SER A 29 -8.35 -21.39 16.06
CA SER A 29 -7.46 -22.54 16.27
C SER A 29 -6.33 -22.24 17.26
N ARG A 30 -5.86 -20.98 17.30
CA ARG A 30 -4.78 -20.55 18.19
C ARG A 30 -5.26 -20.17 19.59
N PHE A 31 -6.50 -19.69 19.70
CA PHE A 31 -7.14 -19.22 20.92
C PHE A 31 -8.56 -19.85 21.04
N PRO A 32 -8.66 -21.14 21.38
CA PRO A 32 -9.95 -21.86 21.36
C PRO A 32 -10.96 -21.37 22.41
N GLU A 33 -10.47 -20.79 23.50
CA GLU A 33 -11.23 -20.18 24.59
C GLU A 33 -11.95 -18.87 24.24
N LEU A 34 -11.56 -18.16 23.18
CA LEU A 34 -12.19 -16.89 22.81
C LEU A 34 -13.64 -17.06 22.34
N THR A 35 -14.50 -16.12 22.67
CA THR A 35 -15.86 -16.01 22.13
C THR A 35 -15.84 -15.49 20.69
N ALA A 36 -16.93 -15.66 19.95
CA ALA A 36 -17.02 -15.15 18.59
C ALA A 36 -16.88 -13.60 18.53
N ALA A 37 -17.40 -12.91 19.55
CA ALA A 37 -17.28 -11.46 19.65
C ALA A 37 -15.82 -11.03 19.85
N GLU A 38 -15.09 -11.71 20.72
CA GLU A 38 -13.66 -11.45 20.96
C GLU A 38 -12.79 -11.76 19.73
N VAL A 39 -13.16 -12.77 18.93
CA VAL A 39 -12.48 -13.04 17.66
C VAL A 39 -12.70 -11.89 16.67
N VAL A 40 -13.92 -11.36 16.56
CA VAL A 40 -14.22 -10.22 15.69
C VAL A 40 -13.44 -8.98 16.15
N ASP A 41 -13.46 -8.69 17.45
CA ASP A 41 -12.74 -7.56 18.04
C ASP A 41 -11.23 -7.65 17.75
N ARG A 42 -10.66 -8.85 17.89
CA ARG A 42 -9.25 -9.14 17.57
C ARG A 42 -8.91 -8.94 16.09
N LEU A 43 -9.82 -9.29 15.19
CA LEU A 43 -9.63 -9.06 13.74
C LEU A 43 -9.73 -7.58 13.40
N THR A 44 -10.67 -6.84 14.00
CA THR A 44 -10.87 -5.42 13.74
C THR A 44 -9.79 -4.54 14.36
N ALA A 45 -9.32 -4.88 15.56
CA ALA A 45 -8.24 -4.16 16.24
C ALA A 45 -6.89 -4.33 15.53
N GLY A 46 -6.62 -5.53 15.00
CA GLY A 46 -5.42 -5.83 14.23
C GLY A 46 -5.42 -5.32 12.79
N ALA A 47 -6.54 -4.77 12.29
CA ALA A 47 -6.62 -4.29 10.92
C ALA A 47 -5.74 -3.05 10.68
N GLN A 48 -5.19 -2.90 9.47
CA GLN A 48 -4.28 -1.79 9.13
C GLN A 48 -4.91 -0.39 9.20
N GLY A 49 -6.24 -0.30 9.22
CA GLY A 49 -6.97 0.96 9.36
C GLY A 49 -7.51 1.21 10.77
N SER A 50 -7.23 0.34 11.75
CA SER A 50 -7.88 0.36 13.07
C SER A 50 -7.60 1.64 13.87
N ALA A 51 -6.50 2.34 13.58
CA ALA A 51 -6.16 3.63 14.19
C ALA A 51 -6.97 4.83 13.66
N ARG A 52 -7.88 4.62 12.70
CA ARG A 52 -8.75 5.66 12.12
C ARG A 52 -10.22 5.34 12.37
N ALA A 53 -11.06 6.38 12.42
CA ALA A 53 -12.51 6.23 12.43
C ALA A 53 -12.96 5.28 11.30
N PRO A 54 -13.85 4.30 11.58
CA PRO A 54 -14.28 3.32 10.58
C PRO A 54 -14.87 3.98 9.33
N SER A 55 -14.44 3.52 8.16
CA SER A 55 -14.97 3.98 6.88
C SER A 55 -16.18 3.15 6.47
N ASN A 56 -17.19 3.77 5.86
CA ASN A 56 -18.33 3.03 5.29
C ASN A 56 -17.93 2.11 4.11
N LEU A 57 -16.73 2.27 3.55
CA LEU A 57 -16.23 1.45 2.43
C LEU A 57 -15.42 0.23 2.89
N THR A 58 -14.71 0.32 4.02
CA THR A 58 -13.72 -0.68 4.46
C THR A 58 -13.74 -0.98 5.96
N GLY A 59 -14.63 -0.35 6.73
CA GLY A 59 -14.70 -0.50 8.19
C GLY A 59 -13.38 -0.12 8.86
N ALA A 60 -12.83 -1.04 9.66
CA ALA A 60 -11.53 -0.92 10.32
C ALA A 60 -10.32 -1.10 9.37
N GLY A 61 -10.52 -1.34 8.08
CA GLY A 61 -9.45 -1.47 7.08
C GLY A 61 -9.10 -2.91 6.72
N LEU A 62 -7.90 -3.10 6.14
CA LEU A 62 -7.45 -4.42 5.67
C LEU A 62 -7.07 -5.32 6.85
N VAL A 63 -7.55 -6.56 6.83
CA VAL A 63 -7.20 -7.56 7.85
C VAL A 63 -5.71 -7.91 7.78
N ASP A 64 -5.03 -7.89 8.92
CA ASP A 64 -3.62 -8.30 9.05
C ASP A 64 -3.54 -9.59 9.90
N PRO A 65 -3.33 -10.75 9.28
CA PRO A 65 -3.26 -12.02 10.00
C PRO A 65 -2.15 -12.07 11.04
N VAL A 66 -1.02 -11.39 10.79
CA VAL A 66 0.12 -11.39 11.71
C VAL A 66 -0.23 -10.55 12.93
N ALA A 67 -0.77 -9.34 12.73
CA ALA A 67 -1.24 -8.50 13.83
C ALA A 67 -2.34 -9.21 14.63
N SER A 68 -3.35 -9.81 13.96
CA SER A 68 -4.43 -10.53 14.63
C SER A 68 -3.96 -11.74 15.44
N LEU A 69 -2.86 -12.40 15.06
CA LEU A 69 -2.32 -13.52 15.82
C LEU A 69 -1.36 -13.10 16.94
N THR A 70 -0.63 -12.00 16.75
CA THR A 70 0.47 -11.60 17.65
C THR A 70 0.11 -10.51 18.64
N TRP A 71 -0.83 -9.62 18.33
CA TRP A 71 -1.24 -8.58 19.26
C TRP A 71 -2.14 -9.12 20.35
N ASP A 72 -1.84 -8.77 21.59
CA ASP A 72 -2.67 -9.12 22.73
C ASP A 72 -3.86 -8.15 22.83
N VAL A 73 -4.95 -8.49 22.13
CA VAL A 73 -6.19 -7.69 22.12
C VAL A 73 -7.03 -7.92 23.39
N SER A 74 -6.64 -8.85 24.27
CA SER A 74 -7.31 -9.10 25.55
C SER A 74 -7.42 -7.81 26.40
N ALA A 75 -6.46 -6.89 26.26
CA ALA A 75 -6.49 -5.58 26.91
C ALA A 75 -7.52 -4.59 26.34
N ALA A 76 -8.01 -4.81 25.11
CA ALA A 76 -9.04 -3.98 24.49
C ALA A 76 -10.45 -4.48 24.81
N SER A 77 -10.65 -5.80 24.89
CA SER A 77 -11.97 -6.40 25.18
C SER A 77 -12.43 -6.23 26.64
N ASP A 78 -11.49 -6.09 27.60
CA ASP A 78 -11.80 -5.73 29.00
C ASP A 78 -12.17 -4.25 29.18
N ALA A 79 -11.84 -3.40 28.20
CA ALA A 79 -12.20 -1.99 28.20
C ALA A 79 -13.55 -1.79 27.51
N GLY A 80 -14.63 -2.21 28.17
CA GLY A 80 -16.03 -1.99 27.76
C GLY A 80 -16.48 -0.52 27.75
N GLY A 81 -15.59 0.42 27.42
CA GLY A 81 -15.88 1.83 27.24
C GLY A 81 -15.54 2.24 25.82
N ASP A 82 -16.37 3.10 25.22
CA ASP A 82 -16.03 3.81 23.98
C ASP A 82 -14.55 4.24 24.04
N PRO A 83 -13.75 3.96 23.01
CA PRO A 83 -12.34 4.34 23.01
C PRO A 83 -12.27 5.86 23.13
N GLU A 84 -11.96 6.33 24.35
CA GLU A 84 -11.73 7.74 24.61
C GLU A 84 -10.58 8.16 23.68
N PRO A 85 -10.79 9.17 22.80
CA PRO A 85 -9.77 9.59 21.85
C PRO A 85 -8.55 10.11 22.61
N LYS A 86 -7.61 9.23 22.92
CA LYS A 86 -6.33 9.61 23.49
C LYS A 86 -5.57 10.33 22.38
N PRO A 87 -5.17 11.61 22.54
CA PRO A 87 -4.42 12.30 21.53
C PRO A 87 -3.11 11.55 21.28
N ILE A 88 -3.03 10.82 20.17
CA ILE A 88 -1.79 10.22 19.72
C ILE A 88 -0.96 11.39 19.22
N ALA A 89 0.17 11.65 19.88
CA ALA A 89 1.14 12.62 19.40
C ALA A 89 1.46 12.30 17.94
N ALA A 90 1.31 13.28 17.06
CA ALA A 90 1.49 13.10 15.62
C ALA A 90 2.85 12.43 15.36
N PRO A 91 2.90 11.36 14.53
CA PRO A 91 4.15 10.78 14.10
C PRO A 91 5.07 11.89 13.57
N PRO A 92 6.37 11.89 13.92
CA PRO A 92 7.30 12.89 13.41
C PRO A 92 7.18 12.93 11.89
N GLN A 93 6.96 14.13 11.36
CA GLN A 93 6.67 14.35 9.95
C GLN A 93 7.75 13.64 9.10
N PRO A 94 7.36 12.80 8.12
CA PRO A 94 8.32 12.16 7.22
C PRO A 94 9.26 13.21 6.64
N THR A 95 10.57 12.94 6.70
CA THR A 95 11.58 13.84 6.16
C THR A 95 11.23 14.21 4.72
N PRO A 96 11.22 15.50 4.34
CA PRO A 96 10.86 15.93 2.99
C PRO A 96 11.60 15.11 1.95
N PRO A 97 10.92 14.54 0.94
CA PRO A 97 11.57 13.76 -0.10
C PRO A 97 12.67 14.58 -0.78
N ASP A 98 13.90 14.05 -0.78
CA ASP A 98 15.03 14.74 -1.40
C ASP A 98 14.88 14.74 -2.93
N HIS A 99 14.70 15.92 -3.51
CA HIS A 99 14.52 16.13 -4.94
C HIS A 99 15.86 16.26 -5.70
N THR A 100 16.98 16.27 -4.99
CA THR A 100 18.34 16.38 -5.56
C THR A 100 18.62 15.33 -6.65
N PRO A 101 18.27 14.04 -6.48
CA PRO A 101 18.51 13.02 -7.52
C PRO A 101 17.71 13.26 -8.80
N ARG A 102 16.46 13.73 -8.64
CA ARG A 102 15.55 14.00 -9.77
C ARG A 102 16.01 15.22 -10.56
N THR A 103 16.47 16.28 -9.88
CA THR A 103 17.01 17.48 -10.52
C THR A 103 18.29 17.18 -11.31
N ILE A 104 19.20 16.38 -10.74
CA ILE A 104 20.45 15.98 -11.43
C ILE A 104 20.15 15.17 -12.70
N ALA A 105 19.17 14.25 -12.63
CA ALA A 105 18.77 13.45 -13.79
C ALA A 105 18.23 14.31 -14.94
N PHE A 106 17.40 15.31 -14.65
CA PHE A 106 16.86 16.22 -15.66
C PHE A 106 17.94 17.13 -16.27
N ILE A 107 18.83 17.68 -15.44
CA ILE A 107 19.94 18.52 -15.93
C ILE A 107 20.87 17.71 -16.82
N GLY A 108 21.29 16.51 -16.38
CA GLY A 108 22.17 15.65 -17.16
C GLY A 108 21.57 15.27 -18.52
N THR A 109 20.29 14.92 -18.55
CA THR A 109 19.59 14.58 -19.79
C THR A 109 19.47 15.78 -20.73
N GLY A 110 19.18 16.98 -20.21
CA GLY A 110 19.09 18.21 -20.99
C GLY A 110 20.43 18.60 -21.65
N VAL A 111 21.54 18.49 -20.93
CA VAL A 111 22.88 18.78 -21.46
C VAL A 111 23.25 17.80 -22.57
N LEU A 112 23.01 16.50 -22.38
CA LEU A 112 23.28 15.49 -23.41
C LEU A 112 22.44 15.71 -24.68
N ALA A 113 21.15 16.05 -24.52
CA ALA A 113 20.28 16.37 -25.65
C ALA A 113 20.76 17.61 -26.42
N LEU A 114 21.23 18.65 -25.71
CA LEU A 114 21.77 19.85 -26.33
C LEU A 114 23.04 19.55 -27.13
N ILE A 115 23.96 18.76 -26.57
CA ILE A 115 25.20 18.35 -27.25
C ILE A 115 24.87 17.51 -28.50
N ALA A 116 23.91 16.58 -28.38
CA ALA A 116 23.44 15.78 -29.51
C ALA A 116 22.81 16.66 -30.62
N ALA A 117 22.02 17.67 -30.25
CA ALA A 117 21.42 18.59 -31.19
C ALA A 117 22.48 19.46 -31.90
N ILE A 118 23.48 19.97 -31.16
CA ILE A 118 24.58 20.76 -31.73
C ILE A 118 25.43 19.92 -32.67
N THR A 119 25.80 18.71 -32.27
CA THR A 119 26.59 17.79 -33.12
C THR A 119 25.83 17.40 -34.38
N ALA A 120 24.52 17.13 -34.29
CA ALA A 120 23.67 16.88 -35.44
C ALA A 120 23.55 18.10 -36.36
N ALA A 121 23.37 19.31 -35.80
CA ALA A 121 23.30 20.55 -36.57
C ALA A 121 24.61 20.84 -37.32
N VAL A 122 25.77 20.67 -36.67
CA VAL A 122 27.08 20.83 -37.30
C VAL A 122 27.29 19.79 -38.40
N ALA A 123 26.94 18.52 -38.16
CA ALA A 123 27.07 17.47 -39.17
C ALA A 123 26.20 17.73 -40.40
N THR A 124 24.96 18.20 -40.22
CA THR A 124 24.08 18.56 -41.34
C THR A 124 24.54 19.81 -42.09
N HIS A 125 25.12 20.79 -41.40
CA HIS A 125 25.67 21.99 -42.05
C HIS A 125 26.91 21.68 -42.88
N ARG A 126 27.81 20.81 -42.40
CA ARG A 126 29.02 20.39 -43.14
C ARG A 126 28.67 19.65 -44.44
N ARG A 127 27.67 18.77 -44.40
CA ARG A 127 27.18 18.05 -45.59
C ARG A 127 26.61 18.96 -46.67
N LYS A 128 26.04 20.12 -46.30
CA LYS A 128 25.52 21.11 -47.25
C LYS A 128 26.64 21.93 -47.91
N THR A 129 27.74 22.18 -47.21
CA THR A 129 28.91 22.88 -47.76
C THR A 129 29.80 22.02 -48.64
N GLU A 130 29.77 20.68 -48.51
CA GLU A 130 30.52 19.76 -49.38
C GLU A 130 29.77 19.42 -50.69
N ALA A 131 28.51 19.82 -50.81
CA ALA A 131 27.64 19.55 -51.97
C ALA A 131 27.34 20.78 -52.84
N SER A 132 28.07 21.89 -52.63
CA SER A 132 27.96 23.14 -53.39
C SER A 132 29.32 23.53 -53.97
#